data_AF-A0A2H3AUA8-F1
#
_entry.id   AF-A0A2H3AUA8-F1
#
_cell.length_a   1.000
_cell.length_b   1.000
_cell.length_c   1.000
_cell.angle_alpha   90.00
_cell.angle_beta   90.00
_cell.angle_gamma   90.00
#
_symmetry.space_group_name_H-M   'P 1'
#
loop_
_entity.id
_entity.type
_entity.pdbx_description
1 polymer ?
#
loop_
_entity_poly.entity_id
_entity_poly.type
_entity_poly.pdbx_seq_one_letter_code
_entity_poly.pdbx_strand_id
1 'polypeptide(L)'
;YDHCDIVLGKVHDHPSWPGMVCVLNILESTSGDNNGYPGSKKANFYLVQIFPTGNFSLLVHKVISKLQQHEIEVYINESFKKLGDLLMGYKVALN
;
A
#
# COMPACT_ATOMS: atom_id res chain seq x y z
N TYR A 1 2.43 7.97 -6.96
CA TYR A 1 2.44 8.13 -5.50
C TYR A 1 3.70 8.85 -5.15
N ASP A 2 3.62 9.74 -4.17
CA ASP A 2 4.73 10.53 -3.64
C ASP A 2 5.09 10.07 -2.23
N HIS A 3 6.25 10.50 -1.73
CA HIS A 3 6.66 10.21 -0.36
C HIS A 3 5.63 10.80 0.61
N CYS A 4 5.29 10.06 1.67
CA CYS A 4 4.22 10.36 2.61
C CYS A 4 2.78 10.31 2.05
N ASP A 5 2.55 9.89 0.81
CA ASP A 5 1.18 9.61 0.36
C ASP A 5 0.57 8.48 1.22
N ILE A 6 -0.65 8.71 1.72
CA ILE A 6 -1.45 7.68 2.35
C ILE A 6 -2.11 6.83 1.27
N VAL A 7 -1.91 5.53 1.35
CA VAL A 7 -2.35 4.55 0.36
C VAL A 7 -3.05 3.39 1.03
N LEU A 8 -3.95 2.76 0.29
CA LEU A 8 -4.53 1.48 0.63
C LEU A 8 -3.78 0.40 -0.16
N GLY A 9 -3.07 -0.45 0.55
CA GLY A 9 -2.24 -1.52 -0.04
C GLY A 9 -2.84 -2.89 0.21
N LYS A 10 -2.93 -3.72 -0.82
CA LYS A 10 -3.33 -5.12 -0.67
C LYS A 10 -2.10 -5.99 -0.43
N VAL A 11 -1.94 -6.44 0.82
CA VAL A 11 -0.93 -7.44 1.21
C VAL A 11 -1.50 -8.84 0.98
N HIS A 12 -0.65 -9.84 0.70
CA HIS A 12 -1.07 -11.22 0.51
C HIS A 12 -1.79 -11.74 1.78
N ASP A 13 -2.89 -12.47 1.62
CA ASP A 13 -3.73 -13.03 2.70
C ASP A 13 -4.38 -12.03 3.68
N HIS A 14 -4.24 -10.73 3.44
CA HIS A 14 -4.85 -9.69 4.25
C HIS A 14 -5.84 -8.83 3.45
N PRO A 15 -6.84 -8.21 4.11
CA PRO A 15 -7.64 -7.17 3.47
C PRO A 15 -6.75 -5.99 3.06
N SER A 16 -7.26 -5.15 2.17
CA SER A 16 -6.56 -3.91 1.82
C SER A 16 -6.36 -3.06 3.08
N TRP A 17 -5.11 -2.70 3.37
CA TRP A 17 -4.68 -2.13 4.64
C TRP A 17 -4.12 -0.71 4.41
N PRO A 18 -4.38 0.27 5.30
CA PRO A 18 -3.86 1.61 5.12
C PRO A 18 -2.37 1.64 5.46
N GLY A 19 -1.64 2.45 4.70
CA GLY A 19 -0.21 2.63 4.89
C GLY A 19 0.29 3.91 4.25
N MET A 20 1.58 4.17 4.42
CA MET A 20 2.25 5.36 3.92
C MET A 20 3.40 4.98 2.98
N VAL A 21 3.54 5.69 1.87
CA VAL A 21 4.65 5.48 0.93
C VAL A 21 5.94 6.08 1.51
N CYS A 22 6.95 5.24 1.74
CA CYS A 22 8.25 5.64 2.30
C CYS A 22 9.36 5.71 1.25
N VAL A 23 9.37 4.83 0.26
CA VAL A 23 10.37 4.87 -0.83
C VAL A 23 9.65 4.83 -2.16
N LEU A 24 10.02 5.78 -3.00
CA LEU A 24 9.49 5.97 -4.34
C LEU A 24 10.26 5.13 -5.33
N ASN A 25 9.57 4.17 -5.94
CA ASN A 25 9.95 3.54 -7.19
C ASN A 25 11.32 2.84 -7.15
N ILE A 26 11.36 1.68 -6.52
CA ILE A 26 12.49 0.76 -6.68
C ILE A 26 12.36 0.15 -8.08
N LEU A 27 13.14 0.68 -9.03
CA LEU A 27 13.27 0.09 -10.35
C LEU A 27 14.13 -1.17 -10.22
N GLU A 28 13.51 -2.32 -9.99
CA GLU A 28 14.19 -3.58 -10.26
C GLU A 28 14.31 -3.71 -11.78
N SER A 29 15.50 -3.40 -12.29
CA SER A 29 15.93 -3.89 -13.59
C SER A 29 16.10 -5.39 -13.40
N THR A 30 15.11 -6.19 -13.80
CA THR A 30 15.32 -7.63 -13.93
C THR A 30 16.37 -7.83 -15.01
N SER A 31 17.65 -7.86 -14.61
CA SER A 31 18.77 -8.39 -15.39
C SER A 31 18.60 -9.90 -15.48
N GLY A 32 17.52 -10.33 -16.12
CA GLY A 32 17.24 -11.72 -16.47
C GLY A 32 17.41 -11.82 -17.97
N ASP A 33 18.42 -12.58 -18.36
CA ASP A 33 18.85 -12.83 -19.73
C ASP A 33 17.68 -13.03 -20.69
N ASN A 34 17.81 -12.43 -21.86
CA ASN A 34 16.80 -12.44 -22.91
C ASN A 34 16.53 -13.87 -23.38
N ASN A 35 15.35 -14.43 -23.06
CA ASN A 35 14.78 -15.47 -23.90
C ASN A 35 13.24 -15.40 -23.92
N GLY A 36 12.70 -14.56 -24.81
CA GLY A 36 11.44 -14.87 -25.50
C GLY A 36 10.11 -14.32 -24.99
N TYR A 37 10.04 -13.34 -24.06
CA TYR A 37 8.76 -12.75 -23.65
C TYR A 37 8.64 -11.25 -23.99
N PRO A 38 7.46 -10.79 -24.44
CA PRO A 38 7.29 -9.44 -24.99
C PRO A 38 7.28 -8.40 -23.88
N GLY A 39 8.31 -7.55 -23.87
CA GLY A 39 8.34 -6.28 -23.14
C GLY A 39 8.77 -6.41 -21.69
N SER A 40 10.03 -6.08 -21.41
CA SER A 40 10.55 -5.77 -20.07
C SER A 40 9.74 -4.62 -19.47
N LYS A 41 8.62 -4.93 -18.83
CA LYS A 41 7.78 -3.95 -18.14
C LYS A 41 8.52 -3.52 -16.88
N LYS A 42 9.05 -2.29 -16.89
CA LYS A 42 9.52 -1.60 -15.68
C LYS A 42 8.38 -1.65 -14.65
N ALA A 43 8.49 -2.52 -13.66
CA ALA A 43 7.52 -2.62 -12.59
C ALA A 43 7.87 -1.54 -11.56
N ASN A 44 6.97 -0.57 -11.36
CA ASN A 44 7.15 0.42 -10.30
C ASN A 44 6.73 -0.23 -8.98
N PHE A 45 7.71 -0.50 -8.12
CA PHE A 45 7.50 -0.98 -6.76
C PHE A 45 7.56 0.19 -5.77
N TYR A 46 6.71 0.13 -4.76
CA TYR A 46 6.61 1.13 -3.70
C TYR A 46 6.82 0.45 -2.36
N LEU A 47 7.73 1.00 -1.56
CA LEU A 47 7.86 0.56 -0.18
C LEU A 47 6.81 1.29 0.65
N VAL A 48 5.85 0.55 1.16
CA VAL A 48 4.74 1.08 1.95
C VAL A 48 4.89 0.62 3.39
N GLN A 49 4.87 1.55 4.34
CA GLN A 49 4.75 1.25 5.76
C GLN A 49 3.28 1.05 6.11
N ILE A 50 2.92 -0.15 6.56
CA ILE A 50 1.55 -0.55 6.87
C ILE A 50 1.22 -0.25 8.32
N PHE A 51 0.05 0.34 8.55
CA PHE A 51 -0.45 0.65 9.88
C PHE A 51 -1.36 -0.46 10.43
N PRO A 52 -1.40 -0.67 11.76
CA PRO A 52 -0.75 0.11 12.82
C PRO A 52 0.67 -0.38 13.18
N THR A 53 1.04 -1.58 12.74
CA THR A 53 2.27 -2.26 13.19
C THR A 53 3.54 -1.56 12.74
N GLY A 54 3.50 -0.77 11.66
CA GLY A 54 4.66 -0.10 11.09
C GLY A 54 5.55 -1.02 10.26
N ASN A 55 5.06 -2.21 9.89
CA ASN A 55 5.76 -3.16 9.02
C ASN A 55 5.85 -2.60 7.61
N PHE A 56 6.94 -2.88 6.91
CA PHE A 56 7.11 -2.48 5.52
C PHE A 56 6.67 -3.59 4.56
N SER A 57 6.00 -3.22 3.49
CA SER A 57 5.60 -4.11 2.41
C SER A 57 5.98 -3.49 1.07
N LEU A 58 6.62 -4.29 0.22
CA LEU A 58 6.94 -3.90 -1.15
C LEU A 58 5.73 -4.20 -2.03
N LEU A 59 5.08 -3.16 -2.55
CA LEU A 59 3.84 -3.29 -3.31
C LEU A 59 4.02 -2.77 -4.73
N VAL A 60 3.45 -3.49 -5.70
CA VAL A 60 3.39 -3.02 -7.09
C VAL A 60 2.30 -1.96 -7.26
N HIS A 61 2.49 -1.04 -8.20
CA HIS A 61 1.49 0.00 -8.51
C HIS A 61 0.04 -0.52 -8.64
N LYS A 62 -0.15 -1.74 -9.16
CA LYS A 62 -1.47 -2.35 -9.39
C LYS A 62 -2.24 -2.70 -8.11
N VAL A 63 -1.56 -2.88 -6.98
CA VAL A 63 -2.18 -3.33 -5.72
C VAL A 63 -2.24 -2.23 -4.66
N ILE A 64 -1.94 -1.00 -5.05
CA ILE A 64 -2.01 0.19 -4.20
C ILE A 64 -2.97 1.20 -4.84
N SER A 65 -3.76 1.87 -4.01
CA SER A 65 -4.61 3.00 -4.39
C SER A 65 -4.41 4.14 -3.41
N LYS A 66 -4.52 5.39 -3.88
CA LYS A 66 -4.45 6.55 -2.97
C LYS A 66 -5.67 6.50 -2.05
N LEU A 67 -5.44 6.60 -0.75
CA LEU A 67 -6.49 6.57 0.26
C LEU A 67 -6.77 8.01 0.69
N GLN A 68 -8.00 8.48 0.46
CA GLN A 68 -8.39 9.84 0.78
C GLN A 68 -8.85 9.96 2.23
N GLN A 69 -8.70 11.15 2.82
CA GLN A 69 -9.11 11.40 4.20
C GLN A 69 -10.59 11.07 4.45
N HIS A 70 -11.49 11.45 3.55
CA HIS A 70 -12.92 11.17 3.71
C HIS A 70 -13.22 9.65 3.67
N GLU A 71 -12.45 8.85 2.93
CA GLU A 71 -12.59 7.39 2.93
C GLU A 71 -12.18 6.79 4.29
N ILE A 72 -11.13 7.35 4.91
CA ILE A 72 -10.67 6.97 6.25
C ILE A 72 -11.74 7.32 7.29
N GLU A 73 -12.28 8.54 7.22
CA GLU A 73 -13.32 9.01 8.14
C GLU A 73 -14.61 8.20 8.00
N VAL A 74 -15.05 7.89 6.77
CA VAL A 74 -16.20 7.01 6.53
C VAL A 74 -15.95 5.63 7.12
N TYR A 75 -14.77 5.04 6.91
CA TYR A 75 -14.43 3.73 7.47
C TYR A 75 -14.44 3.71 9.01
N ILE A 76 -13.90 4.75 9.65
CA ILE A 76 -13.87 4.86 11.11
C ILE A 76 -15.28 5.06 11.69
N ASN A 77 -16.13 5.83 11.00
CA ASN A 77 -17.50 6.11 11.42
C ASN A 77 -18.46 4.95 11.12
N GLU A 78 -18.18 4.13 10.10
CA GLU A 78 -18.95 2.92 9.82
C GLU A 78 -18.78 1.90 10.95
N SER A 79 -19.81 1.83 11.79
CA SER A 79 -19.86 1.05 13.03
C SER A 79 -19.78 -0.48 12.89
N PHE A 80 -19.59 -1.01 11.68
CA PHE A 80 -19.68 -2.44 11.39
C PHE A 80 -18.40 -3.24 11.64
N LYS A 81 -17.24 -2.58 11.84
CA LYS A 81 -15.93 -3.24 12.07
C LYS A 81 -15.18 -2.64 13.25
N LYS A 82 -15.87 -2.48 14.40
CA LYS A 82 -15.39 -1.72 15.56
C LYS A 82 -14.18 -2.29 16.33
N LEU A 83 -13.68 -3.47 16.00
CA LEU A 83 -12.61 -4.12 16.77
C LEU A 83 -11.60 -4.78 15.83
N GLY A 84 -10.33 -4.39 15.96
CA GLY A 84 -9.20 -5.04 15.32
C GLY A 84 -8.10 -4.07 14.87
N ASP A 85 -6.93 -4.63 14.56
CA ASP A 85 -5.75 -3.89 14.09
C ASP A 85 -6.05 -3.06 12.83
N LEU A 86 -7.02 -3.50 12.01
CA LEU A 86 -7.50 -2.75 10.84
C LEU A 86 -8.04 -1.36 11.20
N LEU A 87 -8.98 -1.28 12.14
CA LEU A 87 -9.52 0.00 12.59
C LEU A 87 -8.43 0.88 13.22
N MET A 88 -7.51 0.28 13.98
CA MET A 88 -6.39 1.00 14.56
C MET A 88 -5.45 1.54 13.48
N GLY A 89 -5.20 0.79 12.41
CA GLY A 89 -4.45 1.24 11.24
C GLY A 89 -5.11 2.44 10.56
N TYR A 90 -6.43 2.44 10.39
CA TYR A 90 -7.15 3.60 9.84
C TYR A 90 -7.08 4.82 10.76
N LYS A 91 -7.15 4.63 12.08
CA LYS A 91 -6.97 5.74 13.05
C LYS A 91 -5.57 6.34 13.00
N VAL A 92 -4.54 5.50 12.82
CA VAL A 92 -3.16 5.97 12.64
C VAL A 92 -3.02 6.73 11.32
N ALA A 93 -3.65 6.24 10.24
CA ALA A 93 -3.61 6.89 8.93
C ALA A 93 -4.32 8.26 8.86
N LEU A 94 -5.25 8.53 9.80
CA LEU A 94 -5.95 9.81 9.90
C LEU A 94 -5.13 10.91 10.59
N ASN A 95 -4.17 10.51 11.43
CA ASN A 95 -3.30 11.42 12.21
C ASN A 95 -2.02 11.77 11.46
#